data_AF-A0A7S2FAM6-F1
#
_entry.id   AF-A0A7S2FAM6-F1
#
_cell.length_a   1.000
_cell.length_b   1.000
_cell.length_c   1.000
_cell.angle_alpha   90.00
_cell.angle_beta   90.00
_cell.angle_gamma   90.00
#
_symmetry.space_group_name_H-M   'P 1'
#
loop_
_entity.id
_entity.type
_entity.pdbx_description
1 polymer ?
#
loop_
_entity_poly.entity_id
_entity_poly.type
_entity_poly.pdbx_seq_one_letter_code
_entity_poly.pdbx_strand_id
1 'polypeptide(L)'
;SRGEVDAALAVVRPPGHHATCSQAMGFCYYNSAAIAARAAVADGGMRRVVVLDWDVHHGNGTQDILYDDPNIMYISLHRYGTAGNYFYPGTGDATEVGAEGAEGRNLNVPWTEKGVGNGDYLAAFDWVILPIIREFAPQLIIVAAGFDAAQGDPLGGCRVTPTGYAQMTKRLIEVSEGGRICVVLEGGYSQIVTAECVASVLKTLLAMKGGAPQ
;
A
#
# COMPACT_ATOMS: atom_id res chain seq x y z
N SER A 1 -8.53 -7.60 -13.09
CA SER A 1 -9.62 -6.83 -13.72
C SER A 1 -10.11 -7.59 -14.94
N ARG A 2 -11.38 -7.46 -15.32
CA ARG A 2 -11.90 -7.96 -16.61
C ARG A 2 -11.41 -7.14 -17.81
N GLY A 3 -10.43 -6.25 -17.63
CA GLY A 3 -9.94 -5.33 -18.65
C GLY A 3 -10.87 -4.16 -18.97
N GLU A 4 -11.91 -3.92 -18.17
CA GLU A 4 -12.87 -2.82 -18.42
C GLU A 4 -12.30 -1.44 -18.11
N VAL A 5 -11.37 -1.36 -17.15
CA VAL A 5 -10.63 -0.15 -16.78
C VAL A 5 -9.18 -0.51 -16.45
N ASP A 6 -8.27 0.42 -16.73
CA ASP A 6 -6.85 0.29 -16.40
C ASP A 6 -6.60 0.56 -14.91
N ALA A 7 -7.23 1.61 -14.37
CA ALA A 7 -7.06 2.04 -13.00
C ALA A 7 -8.39 2.33 -12.29
N ALA A 8 -8.42 2.12 -10.97
CA ALA A 8 -9.55 2.46 -10.11
C ALA A 8 -9.09 3.06 -8.78
N LEU A 9 -9.91 3.95 -8.21
CA LEU A 9 -9.78 4.43 -6.84
C LEU A 9 -11.11 4.25 -6.12
N ALA A 10 -11.09 3.50 -5.01
CA ALA A 10 -12.25 3.25 -4.16
C ALA A 10 -12.21 4.19 -2.95
N VAL A 11 -13.14 5.16 -2.90
CA VAL A 11 -13.34 6.05 -1.76
C VAL A 11 -14.26 5.34 -0.76
N VAL A 12 -13.67 4.58 0.15
CA VAL A 12 -14.38 3.68 1.07
C VAL A 12 -14.13 4.03 2.53
N ARG A 13 -15.03 3.57 3.40
CA ARG A 13 -14.87 3.57 4.87
C ARG A 13 -15.75 2.46 5.48
N PRO A 14 -15.43 1.92 6.67
CA PRO A 14 -14.19 2.12 7.45
C PRO A 14 -12.93 1.60 6.71
N PRO A 15 -11.71 1.91 7.19
CA PRO A 15 -10.48 1.29 6.69
C PRO A 15 -10.50 -0.24 6.94
N GLY A 16 -9.54 -0.95 6.38
CA GLY A 16 -9.42 -2.40 6.44
C GLY A 16 -8.06 -2.96 6.85
N HIS A 17 -6.95 -2.27 6.65
CA HIS A 17 -5.61 -2.88 6.68
C HIS A 17 -5.14 -3.43 8.05
N HIS A 18 -5.80 -3.05 9.16
CA HIS A 18 -5.52 -3.61 10.49
C HIS A 18 -6.37 -4.84 10.85
N ALA A 19 -7.44 -5.13 10.11
CA ALA A 19 -8.31 -6.26 10.40
C ALA A 19 -7.62 -7.58 10.02
N THR A 20 -7.42 -8.46 11.00
CA THR A 20 -6.85 -9.80 10.82
C THR A 20 -7.94 -10.82 10.51
N CYS A 21 -7.58 -12.09 10.29
CA CYS A 21 -8.57 -13.17 10.13
C CYS A 21 -9.50 -13.36 11.33
N SER A 22 -9.09 -12.91 12.53
CA SER A 22 -9.80 -13.21 13.79
C SER A 22 -10.10 -11.98 14.65
N GLN A 23 -9.69 -10.77 14.23
CA GLN A 23 -9.81 -9.58 15.06
C GLN A 23 -10.07 -8.30 14.23
N ALA A 24 -11.09 -7.55 14.64
CA ALA A 24 -11.27 -6.15 14.25
C ALA A 24 -10.46 -5.25 15.19
N MET A 25 -9.68 -4.31 14.64
CA MET A 25 -8.82 -3.38 15.38
C MET A 25 -8.46 -2.17 14.51
N GLY A 26 -7.97 -1.08 15.12
CA GLY A 26 -7.56 0.12 14.37
C GLY A 26 -8.66 0.67 13.45
N PHE A 27 -9.92 0.68 13.92
CA PHE A 27 -11.13 1.03 13.15
C PHE A 27 -11.48 0.09 11.99
N CYS A 28 -10.69 -0.97 11.76
CA CYS A 28 -10.85 -1.91 10.67
C CYS A 28 -11.66 -3.14 11.10
N TYR A 29 -12.67 -3.52 10.32
CA TYR A 29 -13.50 -4.72 10.56
C TYR A 29 -13.29 -5.81 9.52
N TYR A 30 -13.09 -5.42 8.26
CA TYR A 30 -12.81 -6.32 7.14
C TYR A 30 -11.67 -5.74 6.32
N ASN A 31 -10.76 -6.59 5.88
CA ASN A 31 -9.58 -6.15 5.14
C ASN A 31 -9.85 -6.08 3.63
N SER A 32 -10.35 -4.94 3.17
CA SER A 32 -10.75 -4.71 1.77
C SER A 32 -9.63 -5.03 0.77
N ALA A 33 -8.40 -4.57 1.04
CA ALA A 33 -7.26 -4.77 0.14
C ALA A 33 -6.82 -6.25 0.09
N ALA A 34 -6.71 -6.92 1.24
CA ALA A 34 -6.35 -8.33 1.28
C ALA A 34 -7.42 -9.23 0.65
N ILE A 35 -8.71 -8.95 0.88
CA ILE A 35 -9.82 -9.65 0.24
C ILE A 35 -9.76 -9.49 -1.28
N ALA A 36 -9.53 -8.27 -1.78
CA ALA A 36 -9.39 -8.02 -3.21
C ALA A 36 -8.21 -8.77 -3.83
N ALA A 37 -7.07 -8.84 -3.14
CA ALA A 37 -5.90 -9.58 -3.60
C ALA A 37 -6.16 -11.08 -3.69
N ARG A 38 -6.72 -11.67 -2.62
CA ARG A 38 -7.08 -13.10 -2.58
C ARG A 38 -8.13 -13.46 -3.61
N ALA A 39 -9.13 -12.59 -3.81
CA ALA A 39 -10.14 -12.78 -4.85
C ALA A 39 -9.52 -12.77 -6.25
N ALA A 40 -8.56 -11.88 -6.53
CA ALA A 40 -7.89 -11.81 -7.82
C ALA A 40 -7.05 -13.07 -8.13
N VAL A 41 -6.42 -13.66 -7.12
CA VAL A 41 -5.69 -14.93 -7.26
C VAL A 41 -6.65 -16.12 -7.37
N ALA A 42 -7.70 -16.17 -6.55
CA ALA A 42 -8.66 -17.27 -6.51
C ALA A 42 -9.50 -17.40 -7.80
N ASP A 43 -9.79 -16.28 -8.49
CA ASP A 43 -10.45 -16.28 -9.80
C ASP A 43 -9.59 -16.93 -10.91
N GLY A 44 -8.31 -17.23 -10.62
CA GLY A 44 -7.38 -17.89 -11.53
C GLY A 44 -6.80 -16.96 -12.61
N GLY A 45 -7.27 -15.71 -12.67
CA GLY A 45 -6.83 -14.70 -13.64
C GLY A 45 -5.47 -14.09 -13.34
N MET A 46 -5.02 -14.12 -12.08
CA MET A 46 -3.75 -13.53 -11.64
C MET A 46 -2.96 -14.50 -10.77
N ARG A 47 -1.65 -14.59 -11.00
CA ARG A 47 -0.69 -15.40 -10.22
C ARG A 47 0.31 -14.56 -9.44
N ARG A 48 0.40 -13.26 -9.71
CA ARG A 48 1.31 -12.33 -9.04
C ARG A 48 0.59 -11.02 -8.78
N VAL A 49 0.24 -10.77 -7.53
CA VAL A 49 -0.47 -9.57 -7.08
C VAL A 49 0.38 -8.85 -6.05
N VAL A 50 0.55 -7.54 -6.17
CA VAL A 50 1.16 -6.72 -5.11
C VAL A 50 0.05 -6.04 -4.32
N VAL A 51 0.17 -6.07 -3.00
CA VAL A 51 -0.53 -5.16 -2.10
C VAL A 51 0.51 -4.23 -1.49
N LEU A 52 0.53 -2.98 -1.93
CA LEU A 52 1.39 -1.94 -1.38
C LEU A 52 0.59 -1.06 -0.42
N ASP A 53 1.08 -0.92 0.79
CA ASP A 53 0.47 -0.14 1.86
C ASP A 53 1.36 1.04 2.20
N TRP A 54 0.86 2.24 1.93
CA TRP A 54 1.57 3.49 2.25
C TRP A 54 0.89 4.27 3.38
N ASP A 55 -0.13 3.68 4.03
CA ASP A 55 -0.64 4.22 5.30
C ASP A 55 0.52 4.32 6.30
N VAL A 56 0.51 5.37 7.14
CA VAL A 56 1.62 5.58 8.07
C VAL A 56 1.71 4.47 9.12
N HIS A 57 0.64 3.70 9.35
CA HIS A 57 0.61 2.58 10.26
C HIS A 57 0.84 1.27 9.51
N HIS A 58 1.53 0.32 10.15
CA HIS A 58 1.68 -1.00 9.57
C HIS A 58 0.31 -1.68 9.41
N GLY A 59 -0.01 -2.14 8.21
CA GLY A 59 -1.20 -2.94 7.91
C GLY A 59 -1.06 -4.38 8.40
N ASN A 60 -0.96 -4.55 9.72
CA ASN A 60 -0.73 -5.84 10.38
C ASN A 60 -1.76 -6.91 10.01
N GLY A 61 -3.00 -6.51 9.71
CA GLY A 61 -4.04 -7.43 9.24
C GLY A 61 -3.75 -7.92 7.82
N THR A 62 -3.31 -7.02 6.95
CA THR A 62 -2.94 -7.37 5.57
C THR A 62 -1.72 -8.29 5.56
N GLN A 63 -0.71 -7.99 6.38
CA GLN A 63 0.44 -8.87 6.55
C GLN A 63 0.00 -10.26 7.02
N ASP A 64 -0.77 -10.36 8.12
CA ASP A 64 -1.24 -11.64 8.69
C ASP A 64 -1.99 -12.50 7.67
N ILE A 65 -2.93 -11.90 6.92
CA ILE A 65 -3.77 -12.61 5.95
C ILE A 65 -2.97 -13.14 4.75
N LEU A 66 -1.88 -12.47 4.38
CA LEU A 66 -1.13 -12.74 3.14
C LEU A 66 0.24 -13.40 3.39
N TYR A 67 0.64 -13.58 4.66
CA TYR A 67 2.01 -13.90 5.07
C TYR A 67 2.56 -15.21 4.49
N ASP A 68 1.66 -16.15 4.17
CA ASP A 68 1.97 -17.49 3.65
C ASP A 68 1.68 -17.67 2.15
N ASP A 69 1.28 -16.60 1.45
CA ASP A 69 0.87 -16.70 0.05
C ASP A 69 2.03 -16.39 -0.92
N PRO A 70 2.58 -17.36 -1.66
CA PRO A 70 3.69 -17.12 -2.58
C PRO A 70 3.31 -16.27 -3.81
N ASN A 71 2.00 -16.11 -4.08
CA ASN A 71 1.46 -15.41 -5.24
C ASN A 71 1.15 -13.93 -4.94
N ILE A 72 1.17 -13.53 -3.67
CA ILE A 72 0.84 -12.17 -3.26
C ILE A 72 2.02 -11.58 -2.49
N MET A 73 2.51 -10.44 -2.95
CA MET A 73 3.57 -9.69 -2.27
C MET A 73 2.96 -8.53 -1.49
N TYR A 74 3.13 -8.52 -0.17
CA TYR A 74 2.79 -7.39 0.68
C TYR A 74 4.00 -6.48 0.91
N ILE A 75 3.81 -5.19 0.75
CA ILE A 75 4.84 -4.17 0.95
C ILE A 75 4.24 -3.07 1.81
N SER A 76 4.88 -2.72 2.93
CA SER A 76 4.41 -1.63 3.80
C SER A 76 5.50 -0.59 4.05
N LEU A 77 5.15 0.70 3.91
CA LEU A 77 5.98 1.82 4.39
C LEU A 77 5.28 2.49 5.56
N HIS A 78 5.77 2.28 6.77
CA HIS A 78 5.06 2.69 7.97
C HIS A 78 6.02 3.25 9.01
N ARG A 79 5.54 4.12 9.88
CA ARG A 79 6.27 4.46 11.10
C ARG A 79 6.31 3.26 12.02
N TYR A 80 7.48 3.02 12.58
CA TYR A 80 7.76 1.89 13.43
C TYR A 80 8.39 2.39 14.73
N GLY A 81 7.72 2.12 15.84
CA GLY A 81 8.19 2.56 17.14
C GLY A 81 9.34 1.70 17.66
N THR A 82 10.35 2.32 18.27
CA THR A 82 11.43 1.62 18.99
C THR A 82 11.16 1.61 20.50
N ALA A 83 12.03 0.94 21.27
CA ALA A 83 11.95 0.94 22.73
C ALA A 83 11.98 2.38 23.28
N GLY A 84 10.85 2.84 23.82
CA GLY A 84 10.67 4.21 24.36
C GLY A 84 9.93 5.18 23.43
N ASN A 85 9.59 4.78 22.20
CA ASN A 85 8.85 5.61 21.24
C ASN A 85 7.83 4.75 20.47
N TYR A 86 6.86 4.18 21.20
CA TYR A 86 5.82 3.34 20.61
C TYR A 86 5.03 4.07 19.51
N PHE A 87 4.77 3.35 18.42
CA PHE A 87 3.86 3.78 17.36
C PHE A 87 2.93 2.63 17.03
N TYR A 88 1.63 2.90 16.96
CA TYR A 88 0.62 1.87 16.69
C TYR A 88 0.83 1.25 15.30
N PRO A 89 0.64 -0.06 15.12
CA PRO A 89 0.27 -1.08 16.11
C PRO A 89 1.45 -1.74 16.83
N GLY A 90 2.71 -1.36 16.53
CA GLY A 90 3.90 -1.94 17.13
C GLY A 90 4.41 -3.24 16.47
N THR A 91 3.93 -3.54 15.27
CA THR A 91 4.33 -4.68 14.42
C THR A 91 4.97 -4.19 13.12
N GLY A 92 5.51 -5.09 12.29
CA GLY A 92 6.05 -4.71 10.98
C GLY A 92 7.56 -4.52 11.00
N ASP A 93 8.28 -5.34 11.78
CA ASP A 93 9.74 -5.27 11.78
C ASP A 93 10.30 -5.66 10.40
N ALA A 94 11.45 -5.09 10.03
CA ALA A 94 12.10 -5.36 8.75
C ALA A 94 12.52 -6.84 8.57
N THR A 95 12.61 -7.61 9.66
CA THR A 95 12.96 -9.04 9.64
C THR A 95 11.77 -9.97 9.35
N GLU A 96 10.54 -9.45 9.33
CA GLU A 96 9.32 -10.20 9.02
C GLU A 96 9.19 -10.32 7.48
N VAL A 97 9.71 -11.41 6.90
CA VAL A 97 9.88 -11.54 5.43
C VAL A 97 8.93 -12.55 4.76
N GLY A 98 7.95 -13.08 5.48
CA GLY A 98 7.02 -14.11 5.00
C GLY A 98 7.23 -15.46 5.68
N ALA A 99 6.27 -16.37 5.49
CA ALA A 99 6.33 -17.74 6.02
C ALA A 99 7.13 -18.69 5.11
N GLU A 100 7.30 -19.93 5.55
CA GLU A 100 7.90 -21.00 4.76
C GLU A 100 7.17 -21.20 3.42
N GLY A 101 7.91 -21.11 2.31
CA GLY A 101 7.36 -21.20 0.96
C GLY A 101 6.89 -19.86 0.38
N ALA A 102 6.88 -18.79 1.17
CA ALA A 102 6.54 -17.43 0.77
C ALA A 102 7.60 -16.40 1.22
N GLU A 103 8.83 -16.84 1.52
CA GLU A 103 9.91 -15.95 1.92
C GLU A 103 10.21 -14.91 0.84
N GLY A 104 10.39 -13.66 1.26
CA GLY A 104 10.55 -12.51 0.36
C GLY A 104 9.25 -12.01 -0.25
N ARG A 105 8.08 -12.55 0.14
CA ARG A 105 6.76 -12.00 -0.23
C ARG A 105 6.22 -10.99 0.77
N ASN A 106 6.89 -10.79 1.89
CA ASN A 106 6.60 -9.70 2.81
C ASN A 106 7.78 -8.73 2.88
N LEU A 107 7.52 -7.44 2.68
CA LEU A 107 8.53 -6.38 2.76
C LEU A 107 8.04 -5.24 3.65
N ASN A 108 8.69 -5.11 4.80
CA ASN A 108 8.47 -3.99 5.71
C ASN A 108 9.57 -2.94 5.54
N VAL A 109 9.15 -1.68 5.35
CA VAL A 109 10.01 -0.49 5.35
C VAL A 109 9.67 0.37 6.58
N PRO A 110 10.26 0.04 7.75
CA PRO A 110 9.96 0.73 9.00
C PRO A 110 10.70 2.07 9.14
N TRP A 111 9.94 3.16 9.29
CA TRP A 111 10.47 4.47 9.65
C TRP A 111 10.58 4.60 11.17
N THR A 112 11.81 4.52 11.69
CA THR A 112 12.07 4.65 13.14
C THR A 112 11.91 6.09 13.65
N GLU A 113 11.89 7.07 12.75
CA GLU A 113 11.82 8.49 13.06
C GLU A 113 10.55 9.15 12.53
N LYS A 114 10.17 10.28 13.15
CA LYS A 114 9.15 11.19 12.62
C LYS A 114 9.72 12.06 11.52
N GLY A 115 8.85 12.74 10.79
CA GLY A 115 9.25 13.81 9.87
C GLY A 115 9.80 13.33 8.53
N VAL A 116 9.86 12.01 8.30
CA VAL A 116 10.11 11.44 6.97
C VAL A 116 9.12 12.03 5.96
N GLY A 117 9.62 12.39 4.80
CA GLY A 117 8.87 13.10 3.78
C GLY A 117 9.09 12.54 2.38
N ASN A 118 8.82 13.36 1.37
CA ASN A 118 8.89 12.94 -0.02
C ASN A 118 10.23 12.30 -0.40
N GLY A 119 11.36 12.89 0.02
CA GLY A 119 12.69 12.37 -0.31
C GLY A 119 12.89 10.94 0.20
N ASP A 120 12.47 10.67 1.43
CA ASP A 120 12.65 9.37 2.09
C ASP A 120 11.76 8.30 1.45
N TYR A 121 10.47 8.61 1.25
CA TYR A 121 9.54 7.71 0.57
C TYR A 121 9.99 7.42 -0.86
N LEU A 122 10.38 8.44 -1.63
CA LEU A 122 10.84 8.23 -3.00
C LEU A 122 12.17 7.45 -3.06
N ALA A 123 13.06 7.64 -2.08
CA ALA A 123 14.26 6.81 -1.97
C ALA A 123 13.92 5.34 -1.67
N ALA A 124 13.02 5.04 -0.74
CA ALA A 124 12.57 3.67 -0.51
C ALA A 124 11.91 3.07 -1.75
N PHE A 125 11.12 3.85 -2.49
CA PHE A 125 10.58 3.43 -3.77
C PHE A 125 11.68 3.08 -4.76
N ASP A 126 12.58 4.02 -5.05
CA ASP A 126 13.55 3.89 -6.14
C ASP A 126 14.62 2.83 -5.85
N TRP A 127 15.05 2.69 -4.60
CA TRP A 127 16.19 1.83 -4.24
C TRP A 127 15.81 0.47 -3.67
N VAL A 128 14.58 0.30 -3.16
CA VAL A 128 14.15 -0.95 -2.51
C VAL A 128 12.91 -1.53 -3.20
N ILE A 129 11.81 -0.79 -3.18
CA ILE A 129 10.49 -1.31 -3.56
C ILE A 129 10.40 -1.58 -5.06
N LEU A 130 10.78 -0.63 -5.92
CA LEU A 130 10.64 -0.80 -7.37
C LEU A 130 11.54 -1.89 -7.95
N PRO A 131 12.81 -2.07 -7.53
CA PRO A 131 13.61 -3.23 -7.91
C PRO A 131 12.89 -4.56 -7.59
N ILE A 132 12.36 -4.70 -6.38
CA ILE A 132 11.65 -5.91 -5.93
C ILE A 132 10.35 -6.13 -6.72
N ILE A 133 9.54 -5.08 -6.90
CA ILE A 133 8.30 -5.17 -7.69
C ILE A 133 8.59 -5.55 -9.15
N ARG A 134 9.67 -5.01 -9.75
CA ARG A 134 10.03 -5.38 -11.13
C ARG A 134 10.45 -6.84 -11.25
N GLU A 135 11.18 -7.36 -10.27
CA GLU A 135 11.53 -8.78 -10.22
C GLU A 135 10.29 -9.66 -10.03
N PHE A 136 9.37 -9.25 -9.16
CA PHE A 136 8.12 -9.95 -8.93
C PHE A 136 7.16 -9.86 -10.13
N ALA A 137 7.25 -8.82 -10.95
CA ALA A 137 6.45 -8.60 -12.16
C ALA A 137 4.94 -8.82 -11.93
N PRO A 138 4.29 -7.99 -11.08
CA PRO A 138 2.88 -8.18 -10.74
C PRO A 138 1.95 -7.89 -11.91
N GLN A 139 0.89 -8.69 -11.99
CA GLN A 139 -0.19 -8.52 -12.97
C GLN A 139 -1.27 -7.56 -12.47
N LEU A 140 -1.27 -7.27 -11.17
CA LEU A 140 -2.16 -6.32 -10.50
C LEU A 140 -1.41 -5.71 -9.31
N ILE A 141 -1.50 -4.38 -9.18
CA ILE A 141 -1.07 -3.66 -7.97
C ILE A 141 -2.31 -3.13 -7.26
N ILE A 142 -2.46 -3.46 -5.98
CA ILE A 142 -3.48 -2.90 -5.08
C ILE A 142 -2.74 -2.00 -4.09
N VAL A 143 -3.20 -0.77 -3.94
CA VAL A 143 -2.64 0.19 -2.98
C VAL A 143 -3.61 0.36 -1.82
N ALA A 144 -3.23 -0.10 -0.64
CA ALA A 144 -3.87 0.26 0.62
C ALA A 144 -3.43 1.70 0.97
N ALA A 145 -4.31 2.65 0.70
CA ALA A 145 -3.95 4.05 0.57
C ALA A 145 -4.44 4.89 1.75
N GLY A 146 -3.65 4.88 2.82
CA GLY A 146 -3.75 5.85 3.90
C GLY A 146 -3.10 7.18 3.52
N PHE A 147 -3.66 8.28 3.99
CA PHE A 147 -3.11 9.62 3.76
C PHE A 147 -2.67 10.31 5.06
N ASP A 148 -2.48 9.55 6.12
CA ASP A 148 -2.02 10.01 7.43
C ASP A 148 -0.50 10.18 7.53
N ALA A 149 0.29 9.67 6.57
CA ALA A 149 1.69 10.08 6.41
C ALA A 149 1.83 11.50 5.83
N ALA A 150 0.72 12.14 5.45
CA ALA A 150 0.73 13.44 4.82
C ALA A 150 1.12 14.57 5.79
N GLN A 151 1.78 15.60 5.28
CA GLN A 151 2.04 16.82 6.03
C GLN A 151 0.71 17.46 6.46
N GLY A 152 0.54 17.66 7.77
CA GLY A 152 -0.66 18.26 8.34
C GLY A 152 -1.70 17.25 8.84
N ASP A 153 -1.44 15.94 8.70
CA ASP A 153 -2.19 14.93 9.44
C ASP A 153 -1.87 15.01 10.95
N PRO A 154 -2.87 14.93 11.84
CA PRO A 154 -2.66 15.07 13.28
C PRO A 154 -2.02 13.85 13.96
N LEU A 155 -2.01 12.66 13.33
CA LEU A 155 -1.59 11.41 13.97
C LEU A 155 -0.27 10.88 13.39
N GLY A 156 -0.08 10.93 12.07
CA GLY A 156 1.04 10.23 11.44
C GLY A 156 2.41 10.87 11.68
N GLY A 157 2.52 12.20 11.75
CA GLY A 157 3.80 12.86 12.07
C GLY A 157 4.89 12.75 10.99
N CYS A 158 4.51 12.36 9.78
CA CYS A 158 5.34 12.43 8.57
C CYS A 158 5.08 13.73 7.80
N ARG A 159 5.77 13.92 6.67
CA ARG A 159 5.73 15.14 5.85
C ARG A 159 5.59 14.83 4.35
N VAL A 160 4.87 13.76 4.01
CA VAL A 160 4.59 13.45 2.60
C VAL A 160 3.61 14.48 2.06
N THR A 161 3.86 15.05 0.89
CA THR A 161 2.96 16.04 0.28
C THR A 161 2.02 15.37 -0.72
N PRO A 162 0.91 16.03 -1.14
CA PRO A 162 0.08 15.52 -2.24
C PRO A 162 0.88 15.20 -3.52
N THR A 163 1.95 15.98 -3.79
CA THR A 163 2.88 15.68 -4.90
C THR A 163 3.71 14.42 -4.63
N GLY A 164 4.11 14.17 -3.38
CA GLY A 164 4.77 12.93 -2.98
C GLY A 164 3.94 11.69 -3.30
N TYR A 165 2.66 11.67 -2.90
CA TYR A 165 1.74 10.59 -3.26
C TYR A 165 1.57 10.46 -4.79
N ALA A 166 1.44 11.56 -5.53
CA ALA A 166 1.41 11.50 -6.99
C ALA A 166 2.68 10.86 -7.59
N GLN A 167 3.85 11.15 -7.04
CA GLN A 167 5.12 10.57 -7.48
C GLN A 167 5.24 9.08 -7.15
N MET A 168 4.73 8.63 -6.00
CA MET A 168 4.63 7.21 -5.65
C MET A 168 3.67 6.48 -6.60
N THR A 169 2.47 7.03 -6.82
CA THR A 169 1.48 6.49 -7.77
C THR A 169 2.07 6.36 -9.17
N LYS A 170 2.76 7.38 -9.67
CA LYS A 170 3.39 7.36 -11.00
C LYS A 170 4.39 6.21 -11.14
N ARG A 171 5.23 6.01 -10.12
CA ARG A 171 6.21 4.91 -10.10
C ARG A 171 5.55 3.53 -10.11
N LEU A 172 4.44 3.37 -9.39
CA LEU A 172 3.67 2.11 -9.40
C LEU A 172 3.02 1.85 -10.76
N ILE A 173 2.48 2.88 -11.40
CA ILE A 173 1.96 2.78 -12.78
C ILE A 173 3.06 2.26 -13.71
N GLU A 174 4.28 2.82 -13.63
CA GLU A 174 5.41 2.46 -14.50
C GLU A 174 5.85 0.99 -14.38
N VAL A 175 5.59 0.35 -13.23
CA VAL A 175 5.92 -1.08 -13.00
C VAL A 175 4.70 -2.00 -13.01
N SER A 176 3.50 -1.46 -13.23
CA SER A 176 2.28 -2.26 -13.34
C SER A 176 2.13 -2.87 -14.74
N GLU A 177 1.97 -4.19 -14.83
CA GLU A 177 1.77 -4.87 -16.10
C GLU A 177 0.39 -4.50 -16.70
N GLY A 178 0.41 -3.85 -17.86
CA GLY A 178 -0.81 -3.39 -18.53
C GLY A 178 -1.53 -2.26 -17.77
N GLY A 179 -0.84 -1.52 -16.91
CA GLY A 179 -1.43 -0.38 -16.20
C GLY A 179 -2.41 -0.75 -15.09
N ARG A 180 -2.51 -2.04 -14.70
CA ARG A 180 -3.53 -2.53 -13.77
C ARG A 180 -3.24 -2.15 -12.32
N ILE A 181 -3.88 -1.07 -11.87
CA ILE A 181 -3.74 -0.54 -10.51
C ILE A 181 -5.09 -0.25 -9.85
N CYS A 182 -5.26 -0.65 -8.60
CA CYS A 182 -6.42 -0.31 -7.78
C CYS A 182 -5.96 0.39 -6.51
N VAL A 183 -6.55 1.53 -6.18
CA VAL A 183 -6.26 2.28 -4.96
C VAL A 183 -7.47 2.18 -4.03
N VAL A 184 -7.27 1.79 -2.77
CA VAL A 184 -8.33 1.61 -1.78
C VAL A 184 -8.04 2.53 -0.60
N LEU A 185 -8.95 3.45 -0.30
CA LEU A 185 -8.77 4.40 0.80
C LEU A 185 -8.69 3.69 2.17
N GLU A 186 -7.68 4.03 2.97
CA GLU A 186 -7.48 3.56 4.36
C GLU A 186 -7.57 4.74 5.36
N GLY A 187 -6.48 5.06 6.08
CA GLY A 187 -6.39 6.17 7.04
C GLY A 187 -6.26 7.56 6.42
N GLY A 188 -6.13 8.57 7.28
CA GLY A 188 -6.14 9.99 6.93
C GLY A 188 -7.14 10.77 7.77
N TYR A 189 -6.64 11.56 8.72
CA TYR A 189 -7.44 12.13 9.82
C TYR A 189 -7.61 13.64 9.72
N SER A 190 -6.93 14.28 8.76
CA SER A 190 -7.28 15.61 8.27
C SER A 190 -8.08 15.51 6.97
N GLN A 191 -9.35 15.90 7.00
CA GLN A 191 -10.25 15.80 5.84
C GLN A 191 -9.73 16.59 4.63
N ILE A 192 -9.19 17.80 4.88
CA ILE A 192 -8.66 18.67 3.83
C ILE A 192 -7.41 18.04 3.20
N VAL A 193 -6.46 17.62 4.03
CA VAL A 193 -5.21 17.00 3.56
C VAL A 193 -5.49 15.69 2.82
N THR A 194 -6.40 14.87 3.34
CA THR A 194 -6.82 13.61 2.71
C THR A 194 -7.44 13.88 1.35
N ALA A 195 -8.35 14.84 1.23
CA ALA A 195 -8.98 15.20 -0.03
C ALA A 195 -7.96 15.71 -1.07
N GLU A 196 -6.98 16.52 -0.65
CA GLU A 196 -5.89 16.99 -1.52
C GLU A 196 -5.02 15.84 -2.02
N CYS A 197 -4.65 14.90 -1.15
CA CYS A 197 -3.83 13.75 -1.52
C CYS A 197 -4.60 12.80 -2.45
N VAL A 198 -5.86 12.47 -2.13
CA VAL A 198 -6.76 11.69 -3.00
C VAL A 198 -6.88 12.33 -4.38
N ALA A 199 -7.10 13.65 -4.44
CA ALA A 199 -7.19 14.37 -5.71
C ALA A 199 -5.89 14.30 -6.52
N SER A 200 -4.73 14.35 -5.85
CA SER A 200 -3.42 14.22 -6.49
C SER A 200 -3.19 12.81 -7.07
N VAL A 201 -3.54 11.77 -6.30
CA VAL A 201 -3.49 10.37 -6.76
C VAL A 201 -4.43 10.16 -7.93
N LEU A 202 -5.69 10.59 -7.82
CA LEU A 202 -6.69 10.43 -8.87
C LEU A 202 -6.27 11.14 -10.17
N LYS A 203 -5.76 12.38 -10.09
CA LYS A 203 -5.21 13.08 -11.27
C LYS A 203 -4.08 12.31 -11.93
N THR A 204 -3.24 11.64 -11.14
CA THR A 204 -2.14 10.82 -11.65
C THR A 204 -2.66 9.57 -12.36
N LEU A 205 -3.65 8.88 -11.78
CA LEU A 205 -4.31 7.73 -12.42
C LEU A 205 -5.01 8.12 -13.72
N LEU A 206 -5.71 9.26 -13.75
CA LEU A 206 -6.38 9.76 -14.97
C LEU A 206 -5.40 10.19 -16.07
N ALA A 207 -4.16 10.49 -15.73
CA ALA A 207 -3.11 10.82 -16.68
C ALA A 207 -2.42 9.59 -17.29
N MET A 208 -2.81 8.37 -16.90
CA MET A 208 -2.36 7.14 -17.53
C MET A 208 -2.76 7.16 -19.00
N LYS A 209 -1.76 7.06 -19.89
CA LYS A 209 -2.02 6.82 -21.30
C LYS A 209 -2.43 5.36 -21.44
N GLY A 210 -3.69 5.11 -21.75
CA GLY A 210 -4.22 3.75 -21.96
C GLY A 210 -3.29 2.98 -22.90
N GLY A 211 -2.76 1.86 -22.42
CA GLY A 211 -2.12 0.89 -23.30
C GLY A 211 -3.23 0.34 -24.17
N ALA A 212 -3.21 0.65 -25.47
CA ALA A 212 -4.11 -0.03 -26.40
C ALA A 212 -3.92 -1.54 -26.20
N PRO A 213 -5.00 -2.33 -26.08
CA PRO A 213 -4.87 -3.77 -26.08
C PRO A 213 -4.17 -4.17 -27.39
N GLN A 214 -3.03 -4.86 -27.29
CA GLN A 214 -2.43 -5.57 -28.42
C GLN A 214 -3.24 -6.82 -28.72
#